data_AF-A0A953KH35-F1
#
_entry.id   AF-A0A953KH35-F1
#
_cell.length_a   1.000
_cell.length_b   1.000
_cell.length_c   1.000
_cell.angle_alpha   90.00
_cell.angle_beta   90.00
_cell.angle_gamma   90.00
#
_symmetry.space_group_name_H-M   'P 1'
#
loop_
_entity.id
_entity.type
_entity.pdbx_description
1 polymer ?
#
loop_
_entity_poly.entity_id
_entity_poly.type
_entity_poly.pdbx_seq_one_letter_code
_entity_poly.pdbx_strand_id
1 'polypeptide(L)'
;MINFDTLGIKKVIVNPSDHINPLDDLHIVFSPDQEMIYFLTLIDENGCEYVQEIKLIIQRNDDIHAPNIFTPNGDNLNDEWQAQVGSSINIESLKIYDRWGSLIHSTAGNTASWNGKIKGENAMPGVYVIVLNYKTSRGETKVLIQDVSLIR
;
A
#
# COMPACT_ATOMS: atom_id res chain seq x y z
N MET A 1 -5.35 -0.94 21.45
CA MET A 1 -5.71 -1.22 22.86
C MET A 1 -6.81 -0.25 23.24
N ILE A 2 -7.93 -0.75 23.77
CA ILE A 2 -9.00 0.08 24.31
C ILE A 2 -9.06 -0.20 25.81
N ASN A 3 -9.10 0.86 26.63
CA ASN A 3 -9.21 0.81 28.09
C ASN A 3 -10.57 1.39 28.49
N PHE A 4 -11.27 0.71 29.40
CA PHE A 4 -12.62 1.06 29.85
C PHE A 4 -12.71 1.44 31.34
N ASP A 5 -11.58 1.65 32.02
CA ASP A 5 -11.46 1.81 33.49
C ASP A 5 -12.20 3.04 34.05
N THR A 6 -12.51 4.03 33.23
CA THR A 6 -13.09 5.31 33.67
C THR A 6 -14.61 5.42 33.46
N LEU A 7 -15.28 4.36 33.03
CA LEU A 7 -16.67 4.40 32.56
C LEU A 7 -17.69 3.68 33.46
N GLY A 8 -17.30 3.18 34.64
CA GLY A 8 -18.18 2.37 35.49
C GLY A 8 -18.58 1.03 34.86
N ILE A 9 -17.76 0.56 33.91
CA ILE A 9 -17.93 -0.70 33.20
C ILE A 9 -17.29 -1.79 34.04
N LYS A 10 -18.06 -2.83 34.32
CA LYS A 10 -17.63 -3.99 35.11
C LYS A 10 -17.08 -5.10 34.23
N LYS A 11 -17.61 -5.24 33.02
CA LYS A 11 -17.24 -6.33 32.11
C LYS A 11 -17.43 -5.93 30.66
N VAL A 12 -16.52 -6.39 29.80
CA VAL A 12 -16.63 -6.27 28.35
C VAL A 12 -16.69 -7.66 27.73
N ILE A 13 -17.65 -7.88 26.84
CA ILE A 13 -17.76 -9.09 26.02
C ILE A 13 -17.58 -8.67 24.57
N VAL A 14 -16.76 -9.39 23.81
CA VAL A 14 -16.47 -9.07 22.42
C VAL A 14 -16.82 -10.25 21.53
N ASN A 15 -17.50 -9.98 20.42
CA ASN A 15 -17.89 -10.97 19.43
C ASN A 15 -17.59 -10.49 18.00
N PRO A 16 -16.93 -11.27 17.13
CA PRO A 16 -16.32 -12.58 17.42
C PRO A 16 -15.17 -12.47 18.42
N SER A 17 -14.84 -13.58 19.11
CA SER A 17 -13.69 -13.63 20.03
C SER A 17 -12.37 -13.93 19.32
N ASP A 18 -12.41 -14.16 18.01
CA ASP A 18 -11.23 -14.48 17.20
C ASP A 18 -10.28 -13.28 17.10
N HIS A 19 -8.97 -13.56 17.06
CA HIS A 19 -7.90 -12.57 16.94
C HIS A 19 -7.91 -11.48 18.04
N ILE A 20 -8.45 -11.82 19.21
CA ILE A 20 -8.45 -10.99 20.40
C ILE A 20 -7.53 -11.62 21.45
N ASN A 21 -6.70 -10.80 22.08
CA ASN A 21 -5.95 -11.17 23.27
C ASN A 21 -6.46 -10.34 24.47
N PRO A 22 -7.26 -10.94 25.37
CA PRO A 22 -7.69 -10.24 26.59
C PRO A 22 -6.50 -10.13 27.56
N LEU A 23 -6.10 -8.91 27.88
CA LEU A 23 -5.12 -8.65 28.95
C LEU A 23 -5.80 -8.73 30.32
N ASP A 24 -7.03 -8.19 30.41
CA ASP A 24 -7.98 -8.33 31.51
C ASP A 24 -9.41 -8.00 31.02
N ASP A 25 -10.39 -7.95 31.92
CA ASP A 25 -11.81 -7.72 31.61
C ASP A 25 -12.11 -6.32 30.99
N LEU A 26 -11.16 -5.38 31.05
CA LEU A 26 -11.29 -4.00 30.58
C LEU A 26 -10.19 -3.58 29.58
N HIS A 27 -9.20 -4.43 29.33
CA HIS A 27 -8.10 -4.21 28.39
C HIS A 27 -8.09 -5.27 27.30
N ILE A 28 -8.54 -4.87 26.12
CA ILE A 28 -8.67 -5.77 24.97
C ILE A 28 -7.70 -5.35 23.87
N VAL A 29 -6.87 -6.29 23.43
CA VAL A 29 -5.97 -6.12 22.28
C VAL A 29 -6.55 -6.86 21.09
N PHE A 30 -6.84 -6.11 20.03
CA PHE A 30 -7.29 -6.64 18.75
C PHE A 30 -6.09 -6.80 17.82
N SER A 31 -5.92 -8.00 17.27
CA SER A 31 -4.85 -8.32 16.32
C SER A 31 -5.37 -9.07 15.08
N PRO A 32 -6.41 -8.55 14.38
CA PRO A 32 -6.95 -9.22 13.21
C PRO A 32 -5.97 -9.15 12.02
N ASP A 33 -5.95 -10.20 11.23
CA ASP A 33 -5.19 -10.30 9.97
C ASP A 33 -5.98 -9.82 8.75
N GLN A 34 -7.29 -9.60 8.90
CA GLN A 34 -8.19 -9.05 7.89
C GLN A 34 -9.11 -7.95 8.46
N GLU A 35 -9.73 -7.17 7.58
CA GLU A 35 -10.76 -6.19 8.00
C GLU A 35 -11.93 -6.94 8.66
N MET A 36 -12.31 -6.54 9.87
CA MET A 36 -13.32 -7.25 10.66
C MET A 36 -14.17 -6.27 11.48
N ILE A 37 -15.42 -6.68 11.74
CA ILE A 37 -16.35 -5.94 12.60
C ILE A 37 -16.48 -6.72 13.90
N TYR A 38 -16.34 -6.01 15.02
CA TYR A 38 -16.54 -6.53 16.37
C TYR A 38 -17.72 -5.84 17.02
N PHE A 39 -18.53 -6.62 17.74
CA PHE A 39 -19.58 -6.14 18.62
C PHE A 39 -19.08 -6.21 20.05
N LEU A 40 -19.05 -5.07 20.73
CA LEU A 40 -18.67 -4.96 22.13
C LEU A 40 -19.93 -4.80 22.97
N THR A 41 -20.18 -5.75 23.86
CA THR A 41 -21.20 -5.64 24.90
C THR A 41 -20.53 -5.19 26.18
N LEU A 42 -20.80 -3.96 26.59
CA LEU A 42 -20.35 -3.35 27.83
C LEU A 42 -21.42 -3.58 28.90
N ILE A 43 -21.01 -4.10 30.05
CA ILE A 43 -21.90 -4.34 31.20
C ILE A 43 -21.43 -3.47 32.35
N ASP A 44 -22.30 -2.58 32.83
CA ASP A 44 -22.00 -1.71 33.97
C ASP A 44 -22.15 -2.44 35.32
N GLU A 45 -21.83 -1.75 36.42
CA GLU A 45 -21.96 -2.31 37.78
C GLU A 45 -23.40 -2.66 38.18
N ASN A 46 -24.39 -2.02 37.55
CA ASN A 46 -25.82 -2.24 37.78
C ASN A 46 -26.40 -3.34 36.87
N GLY A 47 -25.60 -3.91 35.97
CA GLY A 47 -26.00 -4.94 35.01
C GLY A 47 -26.68 -4.42 33.75
N CYS A 48 -26.61 -3.12 33.47
CA CYS A 48 -27.08 -2.55 32.22
C CYS A 48 -26.13 -2.95 31.08
N GLU A 49 -26.69 -3.40 29.95
CA GLU A 49 -25.93 -3.81 28.78
C GLU A 49 -26.00 -2.74 27.68
N TYR A 50 -24.83 -2.36 27.16
CA TYR A 50 -24.71 -1.48 26.00
C TYR A 50 -23.91 -2.17 24.91
N VAL A 51 -24.44 -2.18 23.69
CA VAL A 51 -23.78 -2.82 22.54
C VAL A 51 -23.26 -1.76 21.57
N GLN A 52 -21.97 -1.84 21.25
CA GLN A 52 -21.28 -0.95 20.32
C GLN A 52 -20.68 -1.75 19.16
N GLU A 53 -20.83 -1.24 17.94
CA GLU A 53 -20.11 -1.75 16.78
C GLU A 53 -18.74 -1.05 16.67
N ILE A 54 -17.67 -1.84 16.51
CA ILE A 54 -16.33 -1.37 16.19
C ILE A 54 -15.88 -2.02 14.89
N LYS A 55 -15.57 -1.19 13.90
CA LYS A 55 -15.01 -1.63 12.62
C LYS A 55 -13.49 -1.44 12.63
N LEU A 56 -12.75 -2.54 12.56
CA LEU A 56 -11.30 -2.51 12.39
C LEU A 56 -10.97 -2.62 10.90
N ILE A 57 -10.38 -1.55 10.38
CA ILE A 57 -9.86 -1.49 9.01
C ILE A 57 -8.34 -1.59 9.05
N ILE A 58 -7.77 -2.42 8.17
CA ILE A 58 -6.34 -2.46 7.96
C ILE A 58 -6.01 -1.35 6.97
N GLN A 59 -5.25 -0.34 7.41
CA GLN A 59 -4.74 0.67 6.49
C GLN A 59 -3.68 0.02 5.60
N ARG A 60 -3.99 -0.07 4.30
CA ARG A 60 -3.09 -0.57 3.29
C ARG A 60 -2.69 0.60 2.40
N ASN A 61 -1.39 0.77 2.21
CA ASN A 61 -0.89 1.76 1.26
C ASN A 61 -0.66 1.06 -0.08
N ASP A 62 -1.71 1.08 -0.91
CA ASP A 62 -1.71 0.58 -2.28
C ASP A 62 -1.64 1.74 -3.31
N ASP A 63 -1.12 2.90 -2.91
CA ASP A 63 -0.94 4.05 -3.80
C ASP A 63 0.34 3.91 -4.64
N ILE A 64 0.29 4.37 -5.88
CA ILE A 64 1.46 4.53 -6.75
C ILE A 64 1.47 5.96 -7.27
N HIS A 65 2.59 6.65 -7.07
CA HIS A 65 2.87 7.95 -7.66
C HIS A 65 4.08 7.84 -8.58
N ALA A 66 3.87 8.07 -9.86
CA ALA A 66 4.92 7.99 -10.87
C ALA A 66 5.06 9.33 -11.62
N PRO A 67 6.28 9.85 -11.80
CA PRO A 67 6.50 11.06 -12.57
C PRO A 67 6.20 10.80 -14.05
N ASN A 68 5.79 11.84 -14.76
CA ASN A 68 5.56 11.83 -16.20
C ASN A 68 6.75 12.43 -17.00
N ILE A 69 7.77 12.92 -16.31
CA ILE A 69 8.96 13.52 -16.90
C ILE A 69 10.18 13.30 -16.00
N PHE A 70 11.35 13.10 -16.60
CA PHE A 70 12.62 13.03 -15.88
C PHE A 70 13.77 13.54 -16.77
N THR A 71 14.85 13.99 -16.14
CA THR A 71 16.00 14.71 -16.70
C THR A 71 17.31 14.01 -16.30
N PRO A 72 17.73 12.91 -16.96
CA PRO A 72 19.01 12.24 -16.66
C PRO A 72 20.21 13.08 -17.14
N ASN A 73 20.51 14.18 -16.44
CA ASN A 73 21.55 15.16 -16.74
C ASN A 73 22.69 15.15 -15.69
N GLY A 74 22.55 14.40 -14.60
CA GLY A 74 23.55 14.22 -13.55
C GLY A 74 23.53 15.29 -12.45
N ASP A 75 22.48 16.11 -12.36
CA ASP A 75 22.31 17.10 -11.29
C ASP A 75 21.69 16.52 -10.00
N ASN A 76 21.35 15.22 -10.01
CA ASN A 76 20.64 14.46 -8.98
C ASN A 76 19.16 14.85 -8.78
N LEU A 77 18.58 15.62 -9.70
CA LEU A 77 17.18 16.04 -9.68
C LEU A 77 16.43 15.40 -10.84
N ASN A 78 15.55 14.44 -10.52
CA ASN A 78 14.81 13.65 -11.51
C ASN A 78 15.72 12.96 -12.54
N ASP A 79 16.91 12.51 -12.12
CA ASP A 79 17.84 11.80 -13.00
C ASP A 79 17.34 10.39 -13.37
N GLU A 80 16.40 9.86 -12.61
CA GLU A 80 15.74 8.60 -12.89
C GLU A 80 14.23 8.79 -12.87
N TRP A 81 13.55 8.10 -13.78
CA TRP A 81 12.15 7.82 -13.59
C TRP A 81 12.04 6.81 -12.46
N GLN A 82 11.33 7.13 -11.39
CA GLN A 82 11.09 6.20 -10.28
C GLN A 82 9.65 6.34 -9.81
N ALA A 83 8.90 5.24 -9.80
CA ALA A 83 7.60 5.22 -9.17
C ALA A 83 7.76 5.08 -7.65
N GLN A 84 7.13 5.98 -6.90
CA GLN A 84 6.92 5.80 -5.46
C GLN A 84 5.76 4.83 -5.27
N VAL A 85 6.06 3.71 -4.63
CA VAL A 85 5.15 2.58 -4.50
C VAL A 85 4.82 2.39 -3.02
N GLY A 86 3.53 2.29 -2.71
CA GLY A 86 3.05 2.03 -1.36
C GLY A 86 3.62 0.73 -0.79
N SER A 87 3.83 0.69 0.53
CA SER A 87 4.52 -0.41 1.22
C SER A 87 3.83 -1.78 1.08
N SER A 88 2.56 -1.80 0.69
CA SER A 88 1.76 -3.01 0.56
C SER A 88 1.71 -3.55 -0.87
N ILE A 89 2.38 -2.89 -1.82
CA ILE A 89 2.46 -3.29 -3.22
C ILE A 89 3.70 -4.13 -3.48
N ASN A 90 3.52 -5.16 -4.30
CA ASN A 90 4.61 -5.97 -4.87
C ASN A 90 4.73 -5.68 -6.37
N ILE A 91 5.90 -5.23 -6.83
CA ILE A 91 6.14 -4.98 -8.26
C ILE A 91 6.55 -6.30 -8.92
N GLU A 92 5.80 -6.70 -9.95
CA GLU A 92 6.07 -7.93 -10.69
C GLU A 92 7.07 -7.67 -11.82
N SER A 93 6.86 -6.59 -12.57
CA SER A 93 7.77 -6.19 -13.65
C SER A 93 7.60 -4.73 -14.05
N LEU A 94 8.69 -4.16 -14.55
CA LEU A 94 8.71 -2.89 -15.26
C LEU A 94 9.17 -3.15 -16.70
N LYS A 95 8.42 -2.64 -17.67
CA LYS A 95 8.75 -2.68 -19.10
C LYS A 95 8.68 -1.29 -19.68
N ILE A 96 9.59 -0.99 -20.59
CA ILE A 96 9.72 0.32 -21.21
C ILE A 96 9.75 0.14 -22.71
N TYR A 97 8.88 0.86 -23.39
CA TYR A 97 8.75 0.82 -24.83
C TYR A 97 9.12 2.18 -25.42
N ASP A 98 9.73 2.16 -26.60
CA ASP A 98 9.85 3.37 -27.41
C ASP A 98 8.48 3.80 -27.97
N ARG A 99 8.45 4.99 -28.60
CA ARG A 99 7.25 5.54 -29.23
C ARG A 99 6.63 4.64 -30.31
N TRP A 100 7.40 3.70 -30.85
CA TRP A 100 6.97 2.78 -31.91
C TRP A 100 6.50 1.43 -31.36
N GLY A 101 6.52 1.24 -30.03
CA GLY A 101 6.10 0.01 -29.38
C GLY A 101 7.20 -1.04 -29.28
N SER A 102 8.46 -0.71 -29.58
CA SER A 102 9.59 -1.64 -29.37
C SER A 102 9.96 -1.68 -27.90
N LEU A 103 10.07 -2.89 -27.33
CA LEU A 103 10.56 -3.07 -25.97
C LEU A 103 12.06 -2.73 -25.91
N ILE A 104 12.42 -1.71 -25.13
CA ILE A 104 13.81 -1.21 -25.01
C ILE A 104 14.45 -1.56 -23.67
N HIS A 105 13.65 -1.78 -22.63
CA HIS A 105 14.12 -2.11 -21.30
C HIS A 105 13.07 -2.96 -20.54
N SER A 106 13.53 -3.89 -19.71
CA SER A 106 12.66 -4.66 -18.82
C SER A 106 13.40 -5.09 -17.57
N THR A 107 12.74 -5.00 -16.43
CA THR A 107 13.16 -5.58 -15.15
C THR A 107 12.05 -6.44 -14.56
N ALA A 108 12.43 -7.38 -13.70
CA ALA A 108 11.52 -8.22 -12.93
C ALA A 108 11.73 -7.96 -11.44
N GLY A 109 10.67 -8.13 -10.64
CA GLY A 109 10.69 -7.90 -9.19
C GLY A 109 10.64 -6.41 -8.82
N ASN A 110 10.95 -6.12 -7.55
CA ASN A 110 10.74 -4.83 -6.86
C ASN A 110 11.50 -3.60 -7.38
N THR A 111 11.83 -3.56 -8.67
CA THR A 111 12.44 -2.42 -9.35
C THR A 111 11.38 -1.64 -10.12
N ALA A 112 11.03 -0.45 -9.64
CA ALA A 112 10.16 0.50 -10.34
C ALA A 112 10.92 1.77 -10.74
N SER A 113 12.13 1.62 -11.29
CA SER A 113 12.93 2.75 -11.76
C SER A 113 13.60 2.51 -13.11
N TRP A 114 13.91 3.61 -13.79
CA TRP A 114 14.67 3.66 -15.02
C TRP A 114 15.52 4.92 -15.10
N ASN A 115 16.81 4.75 -15.32
CA ASN A 115 17.80 5.83 -15.41
C ASN A 115 17.97 6.40 -16.83
N GLY A 116 17.06 6.11 -17.75
CA GLY A 116 17.17 6.59 -19.13
C GLY A 116 18.25 5.92 -19.97
N LYS A 117 18.75 4.73 -19.59
CA LYS A 117 19.72 3.96 -20.38
C LYS A 117 19.09 2.75 -21.08
N ILE A 118 19.56 2.47 -22.29
CA ILE A 118 19.21 1.31 -23.11
C ILE A 118 20.52 0.57 -23.41
N LYS A 119 20.66 -0.65 -22.90
CA LYS A 119 21.86 -1.48 -23.07
C LYS A 119 23.17 -0.77 -22.67
N GLY A 120 23.12 0.08 -21.65
CA GLY A 120 24.27 0.85 -21.15
C GLY A 120 24.44 2.25 -21.78
N GLU A 121 23.80 2.49 -22.92
CA GLU A 121 23.86 3.77 -23.64
C GLU A 121 22.70 4.69 -23.28
N ASN A 122 22.91 5.99 -23.40
CA ASN A 122 21.89 7.00 -23.15
C ASN A 122 20.75 6.89 -24.18
N ALA A 123 19.50 6.71 -23.72
CA ALA A 123 18.31 6.72 -24.56
C ALA A 123 18.12 8.12 -25.17
N MET A 124 17.61 8.26 -26.39
CA MET A 124 17.39 9.60 -26.96
C MET A 124 16.33 10.40 -26.18
N PRO A 125 16.38 11.74 -26.15
CA PRO A 125 15.26 12.53 -25.66
C PRO A 125 13.99 12.20 -26.46
N GLY A 126 12.86 12.06 -25.77
CA GLY A 126 11.62 11.63 -26.39
C GLY A 126 10.59 11.11 -25.40
N VAL A 127 9.49 10.58 -25.94
CA VAL A 127 8.42 9.95 -25.16
C VAL A 127 8.60 8.44 -25.18
N TYR A 128 8.51 7.85 -24.00
CA TYR A 128 8.59 6.42 -23.75
C TYR A 128 7.33 5.95 -23.03
N VAL A 129 6.90 4.72 -23.30
CA VAL A 129 5.76 4.12 -22.61
C VAL A 129 6.28 3.21 -21.50
N ILE A 130 5.91 3.52 -20.27
CA ILE A 130 6.13 2.66 -19.12
C ILE A 130 4.94 1.73 -18.94
N VAL A 131 5.22 0.45 -18.73
CA VAL A 131 4.25 -0.56 -18.30
C VAL A 131 4.77 -1.21 -17.02
N LEU A 132 4.16 -0.86 -15.89
CA LEU A 132 4.49 -1.39 -14.56
C LEU A 132 3.38 -2.34 -14.12
N ASN A 133 3.71 -3.63 -13.99
CA ASN A 133 2.81 -4.65 -13.46
C ASN A 133 3.08 -4.83 -11.97
N TYR A 134 2.01 -4.81 -11.17
CA TYR A 134 2.13 -4.90 -9.72
C TYR A 134 0.93 -5.60 -9.10
N LYS A 135 1.13 -6.16 -7.91
CA LYS A 135 0.11 -6.82 -7.10
C LYS A 135 -0.16 -6.00 -5.86
N THR A 136 -1.42 -5.69 -5.64
CA THR A 136 -1.87 -4.99 -4.42
C THR A 136 -1.86 -5.94 -3.22
N SER A 137 -1.96 -5.35 -2.04
CA SER A 137 -2.15 -6.06 -0.78
C SER A 137 -3.34 -7.04 -0.76
N ARG A 138 -4.36 -6.80 -1.59
CA ARG A 138 -5.57 -7.63 -1.73
C ARG A 138 -5.37 -8.81 -2.68
N GLY A 139 -4.19 -8.90 -3.30
CA GLY A 139 -3.85 -9.93 -4.27
C GLY A 139 -4.31 -9.63 -5.69
N GLU A 140 -4.90 -8.47 -5.94
CA GLU A 140 -5.27 -8.02 -7.29
C GLU A 140 -4.01 -7.63 -8.06
N THR A 141 -3.83 -8.18 -9.26
CA THR A 141 -2.83 -7.71 -10.22
C THR A 141 -3.37 -6.50 -10.98
N LYS A 142 -2.59 -5.43 -11.01
CA LYS A 142 -2.89 -4.17 -11.71
C LYS A 142 -1.72 -3.78 -12.61
N VAL A 143 -2.02 -2.90 -13.56
CA VAL A 143 -1.04 -2.39 -14.52
C VAL A 143 -1.14 -0.88 -14.56
N LEU A 144 -0.01 -0.21 -14.34
CA LEU A 144 0.16 1.21 -14.63
C LEU A 144 0.77 1.33 -16.02
N ILE A 145 0.08 2.04 -16.92
CA ILE A 145 0.57 2.40 -18.25
C ILE A 145 0.67 3.92 -18.31
N GLN A 146 1.84 4.45 -18.67
CA GLN A 146 2.09 5.88 -18.65
C GLN A 146 3.05 6.30 -19.75
N ASP A 147 2.74 7.43 -20.40
CA ASP A 147 3.67 8.13 -21.26
C ASP A 147 4.62 8.99 -20.41
N VAL A 148 5.92 8.81 -20.60
CA VAL A 148 6.97 9.49 -19.86
C VAL A 148 7.90 10.23 -20.82
N SER A 149 8.12 11.50 -20.56
CA SER A 149 9.07 12.33 -21.30
C SER A 149 10.47 12.21 -20.69
N LEU A 150 11.44 11.81 -21.51
CA LEU A 150 12.86 11.92 -21.21
C LEU A 150 13.38 13.18 -21.90
N ILE A 151 13.87 14.12 -21.11
CA ILE A 151 14.51 15.35 -21.59
C ILE A 151 15.95 15.43 -21.07
N ARG A 152 16.81 16.24 -21.69
CA ARG A 152 18.18 16.48 -21.26
C ARG A 152 18.52 17.95 -21.39
#